data_AF-E1JZ50-F1
#
_entry.id   AF-E1JZ50-F1
#
_cell.length_a   1.000
_cell.length_b   1.000
_cell.length_c   1.000
_cell.angle_alpha   90.00
_cell.angle_beta   90.00
_cell.angle_gamma   90.00
#
_symmetry.space_group_name_H-M   'P 1'
#
loop_
_entity.id
_entity.type
_entity.pdbx_description
1 polymer ?
#
loop_
_entity_poly.entity_id
_entity_poly.type
_entity_poly.pdbx_seq_one_letter_code
_entity_poly.pdbx_strand_id
1 'polypeptide(L)'
;MFNMTKNVVANLLTKSSTRLYPFAVRGHFEGFRGTLVNNIDECIFCRSCMIKCPSQCITVDNKVGTWTCDAMACVYCGICVDVCPTNCLSMTKEHRPVSTEHETISLQGVPKKKKKEAAAE
;
A
#
# COMPACT_ATOMS: atom_id res chain seq x y z
N MET A 1 -2.89 -18.92 47.39
CA MET A 1 -3.37 -17.60 46.90
C MET A 1 -2.25 -16.70 46.33
N PHE A 2 -0.97 -17.11 46.33
CA PHE A 2 0.17 -16.27 45.88
C PHE A 2 1.05 -16.94 44.81
N ASN A 3 0.47 -17.71 43.88
CA ASN A 3 1.22 -18.49 42.89
C ASN A 3 1.94 -17.61 41.84
N MET A 4 1.46 -16.39 41.60
CA MET A 4 2.03 -15.48 40.59
C MET A 4 3.17 -14.60 41.10
N THR A 5 3.42 -14.57 42.41
CA THR A 5 4.42 -13.67 43.02
C THR A 5 5.82 -13.90 42.46
N LYS A 6 6.19 -15.17 42.18
CA LYS A 6 7.48 -15.51 41.55
C LYS A 6 7.62 -14.90 40.15
N ASN A 7 6.57 -14.95 39.35
CA ASN A 7 6.56 -14.38 38.00
C ASN A 7 6.58 -12.85 38.03
N VAL A 8 5.88 -12.23 38.99
CA VAL A 8 5.89 -10.77 39.17
C VAL A 8 7.29 -10.27 39.52
N VAL A 9 7.98 -10.91 40.47
CA VAL A 9 9.34 -10.54 40.84
C VAL A 9 10.32 -10.79 39.68
N ALA A 10 10.20 -11.92 38.97
CA ALA A 10 11.03 -12.21 37.81
C ALA A 10 10.85 -11.17 36.68
N ASN A 11 9.61 -10.78 36.37
CA ASN A 11 9.31 -9.80 35.33
C ASN A 11 9.73 -8.37 35.71
N LEU A 12 9.79 -8.03 37.01
CA LEU A 12 10.26 -6.72 37.46
C LEU A 12 11.78 -6.56 37.29
N LEU A 13 12.53 -7.66 37.38
CA LEU A 13 13.99 -7.66 37.28
C LEU A 13 14.51 -7.86 35.84
N THR A 14 13.65 -8.22 34.88
CA THR A 14 14.02 -8.34 33.46
C THR A 14 13.79 -7.02 32.71
N LYS A 15 14.49 -6.86 31.58
CA LYS A 15 14.31 -5.68 30.73
C LYS A 15 12.89 -5.63 30.19
N SER A 16 12.32 -4.42 30.11
CA SER A 16 11.00 -4.19 29.53
C SER A 16 10.93 -4.71 28.09
N SER A 17 9.85 -5.44 27.77
CA SER A 17 9.55 -5.88 26.40
C SER A 17 9.15 -4.72 25.46
N THR A 18 8.85 -3.54 26.02
CA THR A 18 8.46 -2.34 25.27
C THR A 18 9.66 -1.71 24.57
N ARG A 19 9.39 -1.08 23.42
CA ARG A 19 10.35 -0.22 22.69
C ARG A 19 9.90 1.22 22.84
N LEU A 20 10.84 2.14 23.02
CA LEU A 20 10.55 3.57 23.13
C LEU A 20 10.34 4.18 21.73
N TYR A 21 9.10 4.18 21.24
CA TYR A 21 8.74 4.96 20.05
C TYR A 21 8.73 6.46 20.43
N PRO A 22 9.30 7.38 19.63
CA PRO A 22 9.84 7.22 18.27
C PRO A 22 11.35 6.90 18.18
N PHE A 23 12.07 6.80 19.31
CA PHE A 23 13.53 6.63 19.33
C PHE A 23 14.03 5.25 18.87
N ALA A 24 13.23 4.19 19.09
CA ALA A 24 13.56 2.81 18.73
C ALA A 24 12.39 2.17 17.96
N VAL A 25 12.41 2.29 16.64
CA VAL A 25 11.39 1.74 15.73
C VAL A 25 11.79 0.33 15.26
N ARG A 26 10.81 -0.57 15.16
CA ARG A 26 11.03 -1.91 14.58
C ARG A 26 11.14 -1.77 13.06
N GLY A 27 12.16 -2.38 12.46
CA GLY A 27 12.21 -2.54 11.01
C GLY A 27 11.00 -3.32 10.48
N HIS A 28 10.54 -2.95 9.28
CA HIS A 28 9.48 -3.66 8.58
C HIS A 28 9.98 -5.04 8.10
N PHE A 29 9.06 -6.00 7.95
CA PHE A 29 9.35 -7.34 7.46
C PHE A 29 9.34 -7.38 5.91
N GLU A 30 9.85 -8.47 5.33
CA GLU A 30 9.83 -8.67 3.88
C GLU A 30 8.39 -8.82 3.35
N GLY A 31 8.03 -8.08 2.30
CA GLY A 31 6.66 -8.05 1.78
C GLY A 31 5.69 -7.19 2.60
N PHE A 32 6.19 -6.33 3.50
CA PHE A 32 5.36 -5.32 4.15
C PHE A 32 4.61 -4.47 3.12
N ARG A 33 3.30 -4.27 3.34
CA ARG A 33 2.41 -3.51 2.46
C ARG A 33 2.21 -2.10 3.02
N GLY A 34 3.05 -1.18 2.58
CA GLY A 34 2.97 0.24 2.91
C GLY A 34 2.23 1.05 1.85
N THR A 35 2.67 2.29 1.64
CA THR A 35 2.07 3.23 0.71
C THR A 35 2.02 2.68 -0.72
N LEU A 36 0.87 2.81 -1.37
CA LEU A 36 0.69 2.45 -2.78
C LEU A 36 1.33 3.52 -3.67
N VAL A 37 2.22 3.10 -4.57
CA VAL A 37 2.89 3.95 -5.56
C VAL A 37 2.59 3.41 -6.95
N ASN A 38 2.35 4.33 -7.89
CA ASN A 38 2.09 4.01 -9.29
C ASN A 38 3.13 4.66 -10.19
N ASN A 39 3.83 3.88 -11.00
CA ASN A 39 4.66 4.37 -12.09
C ASN A 39 3.76 4.70 -13.29
N ILE A 40 3.45 5.99 -13.45
CA ILE A 40 2.53 6.45 -14.50
C ILE A 40 3.06 6.13 -15.90
N ASP A 41 4.37 6.17 -16.10
CA ASP A 41 4.95 5.97 -17.43
C ASP A 41 4.69 4.57 -17.97
N GLU A 42 4.53 3.58 -17.10
CA GLU A 42 4.19 2.20 -17.46
C GLU A 42 2.68 1.91 -17.40
N CYS A 43 1.89 2.85 -16.90
CA CYS A 43 0.45 2.71 -16.77
C CYS A 43 -0.23 2.85 -18.14
N ILE A 44 -1.00 1.83 -18.52
CA ILE A 44 -1.84 1.83 -19.74
C ILE A 44 -3.29 2.21 -19.48
N PHE A 45 -3.61 2.72 -18.28
CA PHE A 45 -4.96 3.13 -17.86
C PHE A 45 -6.05 2.07 -18.14
N CYS A 46 -5.73 0.79 -17.92
CA CYS A 46 -6.61 -0.36 -18.24
C CYS A 46 -7.79 -0.55 -17.27
N ARG A 47 -7.83 0.18 -16.15
CA ARG A 47 -8.87 0.15 -15.10
C ARG A 47 -8.98 -1.15 -14.29
N SER A 48 -8.12 -2.14 -14.51
CA SER A 48 -8.14 -3.39 -13.72
C SER A 48 -8.01 -3.14 -12.22
N CYS A 49 -7.14 -2.22 -11.81
CA CYS A 49 -6.94 -1.85 -10.41
C CYS A 49 -8.18 -1.20 -9.78
N MET A 50 -8.91 -0.35 -10.53
CA MET A 50 -10.17 0.26 -10.11
C MET A 50 -11.27 -0.80 -9.91
N ILE A 51 -11.43 -1.70 -10.88
CA ILE A 51 -12.50 -2.73 -10.86
C ILE A 51 -12.29 -3.74 -9.71
N LYS A 52 -11.04 -4.10 -9.42
CA LYS A 52 -10.72 -5.09 -8.38
C LYS A 52 -10.50 -4.49 -6.99
N CYS A 53 -10.52 -3.17 -6.84
CA CYS A 53 -10.31 -2.53 -5.55
C CYS A 53 -11.52 -2.81 -4.62
N PRO A 54 -11.33 -3.48 -3.46
CA PRO A 54 -12.43 -3.79 -2.55
C PRO A 54 -13.00 -2.54 -1.88
N SER A 55 -12.17 -1.52 -1.62
CA SER A 55 -12.59 -0.24 -1.03
C SER A 55 -12.93 0.83 -2.06
N GLN A 56 -12.85 0.51 -3.36
CA GLN A 56 -13.14 1.43 -4.46
C GLN A 56 -12.36 2.76 -4.39
N CYS A 57 -11.19 2.77 -3.76
CA CYS A 57 -10.41 3.99 -3.55
C CYS A 57 -9.63 4.47 -4.79
N ILE A 58 -9.68 3.75 -5.91
CA ILE A 58 -8.92 4.06 -7.13
C ILE A 58 -9.90 4.45 -8.24
N THR A 59 -9.69 5.60 -8.88
CA THR A 59 -10.45 6.02 -10.07
C THR A 59 -9.49 6.24 -11.25
N VAL A 60 -9.82 5.64 -12.40
CA VAL A 60 -8.94 5.63 -13.59
C VAL A 60 -9.69 6.09 -14.84
N ASP A 61 -9.23 7.19 -15.42
CA ASP A 61 -9.76 7.77 -16.64
C ASP A 61 -8.84 7.51 -17.83
N ASN A 62 -9.28 6.61 -18.72
CA ASN A 62 -8.52 6.23 -19.91
C ASN A 62 -8.50 7.30 -21.02
N LYS A 63 -9.49 8.19 -21.05
CA LYS A 63 -9.57 9.28 -22.05
C LYS A 63 -8.59 10.40 -21.73
N VAL A 64 -8.51 10.75 -20.45
CA VAL A 64 -7.65 11.84 -19.95
C VAL A 64 -6.26 11.32 -19.61
N GLY A 65 -6.13 10.03 -19.26
CA GLY A 65 -4.90 9.46 -18.74
C GLY A 65 -4.68 9.83 -17.28
N THR A 66 -5.75 9.83 -16.48
CA THR A 66 -5.68 10.17 -15.05
C THR A 66 -5.84 8.92 -14.20
N TRP A 67 -4.99 8.78 -13.20
CA TRP A 67 -5.09 7.79 -12.15
C TRP A 67 -5.17 8.53 -10.82
N THR A 68 -6.25 8.33 -10.08
CA THR A 68 -6.44 8.92 -8.76
C THR A 68 -6.62 7.83 -7.73
N CYS A 69 -6.04 8.01 -6.55
CA CYS A 69 -6.20 7.11 -5.42
C CYS A 69 -6.46 7.92 -4.16
N ASP A 70 -7.60 7.66 -3.53
CA ASP A 70 -7.88 8.09 -2.17
C ASP A 70 -7.02 7.24 -1.20
N ALA A 71 -6.05 7.90 -0.59
CA ALA A 71 -5.12 7.28 0.33
C ALA A 71 -5.78 6.85 1.65
N MET A 72 -6.83 7.57 2.07
CA MET A 72 -7.53 7.33 3.34
C MET A 72 -8.53 6.18 3.23
N ALA A 73 -9.12 5.96 2.06
CA ALA A 73 -9.97 4.81 1.79
C ALA A 73 -9.17 3.51 1.45
N CYS A 74 -7.84 3.59 1.31
CA CYS A 74 -7.01 2.44 0.97
C CYS A 74 -6.80 1.50 2.17
N VAL A 75 -7.17 0.22 2.02
CA VAL A 75 -7.03 -0.81 3.07
C VAL A 75 -5.75 -1.67 2.97
N TYR A 76 -4.78 -1.26 2.14
CA TYR A 76 -3.48 -1.94 1.98
C TYR A 76 -3.54 -3.43 1.61
N CYS A 77 -4.59 -3.85 0.89
CA CYS A 77 -4.80 -5.26 0.54
C CYS A 77 -3.83 -5.82 -0.52
N GLY A 78 -3.22 -4.97 -1.35
CA GLY A 78 -2.28 -5.39 -2.41
C GLY A 78 -2.91 -5.88 -3.72
N ILE A 79 -4.22 -6.13 -3.78
CA ILE A 79 -4.90 -6.71 -4.97
C ILE A 79 -4.65 -5.90 -6.25
N CYS A 80 -4.56 -4.57 -6.14
CA CYS A 80 -4.30 -3.70 -7.28
C CYS A 80 -2.90 -3.90 -7.89
N VAL A 81 -1.91 -4.30 -7.09
CA VAL A 81 -0.56 -4.65 -7.55
C VAL A 81 -0.62 -5.99 -8.27
N ASP A 82 -1.24 -7.00 -7.65
CA ASP A 82 -1.30 -8.37 -8.19
C ASP A 82 -2.03 -8.46 -9.53
N VAL A 83 -3.07 -7.64 -9.74
CA VAL A 83 -3.86 -7.65 -10.98
C VAL A 83 -3.29 -6.75 -12.08
N CYS A 84 -2.26 -5.96 -11.80
CA CYS A 84 -1.76 -4.98 -12.75
C CYS A 84 -1.03 -5.68 -13.91
N PRO A 85 -1.52 -5.62 -15.16
CA PRO A 85 -0.91 -6.36 -16.27
C PRO A 85 0.48 -5.83 -16.65
N THR A 86 0.77 -4.56 -16.33
CA THR A 86 2.07 -3.92 -16.61
C THR A 86 2.97 -3.87 -15.39
N ASN A 87 2.54 -4.37 -14.22
CA ASN A 87 3.26 -4.29 -12.95
C ASN A 87 3.69 -2.85 -12.55
N CYS A 88 2.99 -1.82 -13.02
CA CYS A 88 3.34 -0.43 -12.73
C CYS A 88 3.00 0.02 -11.29
N LEU A 89 2.23 -0.77 -10.55
CA LEU A 89 1.82 -0.49 -9.18
C LEU A 89 2.73 -1.27 -8.22
N SER A 90 3.14 -0.62 -7.12
CA SER A 90 3.96 -1.25 -6.08
C SER A 90 3.57 -0.74 -4.69
N MET A 91 3.86 -1.54 -3.65
CA MET A 91 3.70 -1.14 -2.25
C MET A 91 5.08 -0.81 -1.66
N THR A 92 5.21 0.34 -1.01
CA THR A 92 6.46 0.69 -0.32
C THR A 92 6.58 -0.07 1.00
N LYS A 93 7.78 0.00 1.59
CA LYS A 93 8.05 -0.56 2.93
C LYS A 93 7.61 0.37 4.06
N GLU A 94 7.08 1.55 3.76
CA GLU A 94 6.75 2.57 4.74
C GLU A 94 5.24 2.79 4.77
N HIS A 95 4.67 2.88 5.97
CA HIS A 95 3.28 3.30 6.13
C HIS A 95 3.16 4.80 5.87
N ARG A 96 1.97 5.25 5.46
CA ARG A 96 1.71 6.68 5.31
C ARG A 96 1.86 7.41 6.64
N PRO A 97 2.49 8.59 6.66
CA PRO A 97 2.51 9.42 7.86
C PRO A 97 1.09 9.88 8.22
N VAL A 98 0.92 10.32 9.46
CA VAL A 98 -0.35 10.93 9.88
C VAL A 98 -0.54 12.24 9.12
N SER A 99 -1.65 12.37 8.41
CA SER A 99 -2.09 13.61 7.76
C SER A 99 -3.28 14.20 8.52
N THR A 100 -3.35 15.53 8.57
CA THR A 100 -4.50 16.28 9.09
C THR A 100 -5.58 16.51 8.03
N GLU A 101 -5.22 16.41 6.76
CA GLU A 101 -6.08 16.69 5.62
C GLU A 101 -6.34 15.44 4.79
N HIS A 102 -7.46 15.45 4.06
CA HIS A 102 -7.83 14.34 3.19
C HIS A 102 -6.95 14.29 1.95
N GLU A 103 -6.03 13.32 1.90
CA GLU A 103 -5.04 13.20 0.85
C GLU A 103 -5.52 12.30 -0.29
N THR A 104 -5.63 12.88 -1.49
CA THR A 104 -5.91 12.15 -2.73
C THR A 104 -4.70 12.23 -3.65
N ILE A 105 -4.11 11.08 -3.96
CA ILE A 105 -2.97 10.97 -4.86
C ILE A 105 -3.50 11.02 -6.29
N SER A 106 -3.25 12.11 -7.01
CA SER A 106 -3.66 12.29 -8.41
C SER A 106 -2.44 12.33 -9.32
N LEU A 107 -2.45 11.46 -10.32
CA LEU A 107 -1.34 11.20 -11.22
C LEU A 107 -1.86 11.25 -12.65
N GLN A 108 -1.21 12.05 -13.51
CA GLN A 108 -1.60 12.22 -14.91
C GLN A 108 -0.48 11.74 -15.84
N GLY A 109 -0.84 10.97 -16.87
CA GLY A 109 0.08 10.47 -17.88
C GLY A 109 -0.52 10.48 -19.27
N VAL A 110 0.29 10.10 -20.25
CA VAL A 110 -0.16 10.02 -21.64
C VAL A 110 -0.84 8.66 -21.86
N PRO A 111 -2.13 8.62 -22.28
CA PRO A 111 -2.81 7.36 -22.51
C PRO A 111 -2.18 6.61 -23.69
N LYS A 112 -1.45 5.55 -23.39
CA LYS A 112 -0.85 4.67 -24.40
C LYS A 112 -1.94 3.77 -24.99
N LYS A 113 -2.20 3.89 -26.30
CA LYS A 113 -3.04 2.92 -27.02
C LYS A 113 -2.37 1.55 -26.93
N LYS A 114 -3.13 0.51 -26.56
CA LYS A 114 -2.64 -0.88 -26.61
C LYS A 114 -2.10 -1.17 -28.01
N LYS A 115 -0.83 -1.57 -28.11
CA LYS A 115 -0.35 -2.32 -29.27
C LYS A 115 -1.18 -3.60 -29.32
N LYS A 116 -1.93 -3.78 -30.41
CA LYS A 116 -2.66 -5.01 -30.69
C LYS A 116 -1.61 -6.01 -31.20
N GLU A 117 -0.92 -6.72 -30.32
CA GLU A 117 -0.15 -7.92 -30.70
C GLU A 117 -1.22 -9.03 -30.94
N ALA A 118 -1.51 -9.51 -32.15
CA ALA A 118 -0.66 -10.20 -33.12
C ALA A 118 0.02 -11.46 -32.55
N ALA A 119 -0.79 -12.37 -32.01
CA ALA A 119 -0.50 -13.81 -31.80
C ALA A 119 -1.77 -14.48 -31.23
N ALA A 120 -2.87 -14.50 -31.97
CA ALA A 120 -3.33 -15.77 -32.55
C ALA A 120 -2.21 -16.58 -33.23
N GLU A 121 -1.71 -17.57 -32.50
CA GLU A 121 -1.49 -18.93 -33.01
C GLU A 121 -1.72 -19.92 -31.85
#